data_AF-A0A7C4WVV1-F1
#
_entry.id   AF-A0A7C4WVV1-F1
#
_cell.length_a   1.000
_cell.length_b   1.000
_cell.length_c   1.000
_cell.angle_alpha   90.00
_cell.angle_beta   90.00
_cell.angle_gamma   90.00
#
_symmetry.space_group_name_H-M   'P 1'
#
loop_
_entity.id
_entity.type
_entity.pdbx_description
1 polymer ?
#
loop_
_entity_poly.entity_id
_entity_poly.type
_entity_poly.pdbx_seq_one_letter_code
_entity_poly.pdbx_strand_id
1 'polypeptide(L)'
;MWFHIGANMDQRERVYIGTMTSKALGVKNVGDDSILTLSSPDNANRSIGVLDAALKKVNKQRADLGAYQNRLEHAIRGIDVGAENLQAAESRIRDADMANEMVEFTKNRILSQAGNAMLAQANQKTQQVLQLLQ
;
A
#
# COMPACT_ATOMS: atom_id res chain seq x y z
N MET A 1 14.09 -11.23 -10.42
CA MET A 1 12.90 -11.48 -9.56
C MET A 1 11.98 -10.27 -9.63
N TRP A 2 10.69 -10.46 -9.39
CA TRP A 2 9.70 -9.38 -9.41
C TRP A 2 9.12 -9.18 -8.01
N PHE A 3 9.02 -7.95 -7.57
CA PHE A 3 8.34 -7.56 -6.34
C PHE A 3 7.12 -6.73 -6.68
N HIS A 4 5.96 -7.07 -6.10
CA HIS A 4 4.77 -6.24 -6.19
C HIS A 4 4.91 -5.11 -5.17
N ILE A 5 4.70 -3.89 -5.62
CA ILE A 5 4.88 -2.68 -4.82
C ILE A 5 3.56 -1.98 -4.52
N GLY A 6 2.46 -2.42 -5.13
CA GLY A 6 1.12 -1.91 -4.85
C GLY A 6 0.02 -2.84 -5.34
N ALA A 7 -1.23 -2.46 -5.07
CA ALA A 7 -2.41 -3.28 -5.29
C ALA A 7 -2.93 -3.28 -6.74
N ASN A 8 -2.45 -2.37 -7.60
CA ASN A 8 -2.93 -2.23 -8.98
C ASN A 8 -2.06 -3.02 -9.97
N MET A 9 -2.65 -3.33 -11.14
CA MET A 9 -1.92 -3.97 -12.24
C MET A 9 -0.70 -3.14 -12.66
N ASP A 10 0.39 -3.84 -12.99
CA ASP A 10 1.69 -3.30 -13.36
C ASP A 10 2.45 -2.49 -12.28
N GLN A 11 1.99 -2.46 -11.03
CA GLN A 11 2.76 -1.96 -9.90
C GLN A 11 3.76 -3.01 -9.39
N ARG A 12 4.79 -3.27 -10.19
CA ARG A 12 5.88 -4.22 -9.87
C ARG A 12 7.24 -3.69 -10.27
N GLU A 13 8.24 -3.97 -9.43
CA GLU A 13 9.65 -3.64 -9.70
C GLU A 13 10.43 -4.93 -9.95
N ARG A 14 11.30 -4.93 -10.98
CA ARG A 14 12.19 -6.06 -11.26
C ARG A 14 13.53 -5.84 -10.57
N VAL A 15 13.85 -6.70 -9.62
CA VAL A 15 15.18 -6.71 -8.97
C VAL A 15 16.05 -7.78 -9.61
N TYR A 16 17.29 -7.40 -9.94
CA TYR A 16 18.32 -8.31 -10.44
C TYR A 16 19.38 -8.54 -9.37
N ILE A 17 19.63 -9.81 -9.07
CA ILE A 17 20.74 -10.24 -8.23
C ILE A 17 21.61 -11.14 -9.09
N GLY A 18 22.81 -10.66 -9.42
CA GLY A 18 23.79 -11.49 -10.12
C GLY A 18 24.24 -12.66 -9.24
N THR A 19 24.69 -13.75 -9.85
CA THR A 19 25.29 -14.86 -9.10
C THR A 19 26.57 -14.40 -8.42
N MET A 20 26.59 -14.37 -7.08
CA MET A 20 27.73 -13.94 -6.25
C MET A 20 28.44 -15.13 -5.58
N THR A 21 28.41 -16.30 -6.20
CA THR A 21 29.14 -17.48 -5.69
C THR A 21 30.65 -17.28 -5.84
N SER A 22 31.45 -17.95 -5.01
CA SER A 22 32.92 -17.88 -5.08
C SER A 22 33.49 -18.22 -6.46
N LYS A 23 32.82 -19.10 -7.22
CA LYS A 23 33.13 -19.40 -8.63
C LYS A 23 32.77 -18.24 -9.57
N ALA A 24 31.60 -17.62 -9.41
CA ALA A 24 31.15 -16.48 -10.23
C ALA A 24 31.89 -15.16 -9.92
N LEU A 25 32.52 -15.10 -8.74
CA LEU A 25 33.40 -14.02 -8.29
C LEU A 25 34.88 -14.26 -8.64
N GLY A 26 35.22 -15.43 -9.21
CA GLY A 26 36.60 -15.77 -9.62
C GLY A 26 37.53 -16.17 -8.47
N VAL A 27 37.02 -16.28 -7.24
CA VAL A 27 37.78 -16.66 -6.03
C VAL A 27 38.10 -18.16 -6.02
N LYS A 28 37.32 -18.96 -6.74
CA LYS A 28 37.61 -20.36 -7.04
C LYS A 28 37.92 -20.53 -8.52
N ASN A 29 38.92 -21.35 -8.82
CA ASN A 29 39.33 -21.59 -10.20
C ASN A 29 38.26 -22.40 -10.96
N VAL A 30 38.00 -22.07 -12.23
CA VAL A 30 36.79 -22.53 -12.95
C VAL A 30 36.80 -24.05 -13.22
N GLY A 31 37.96 -24.71 -13.13
CA GLY A 31 38.15 -26.14 -13.43
C GLY A 31 38.24 -27.10 -12.23
N ASP A 32 38.80 -26.69 -11.10
CA ASP A 32 39.22 -27.62 -10.02
C ASP A 32 38.63 -27.28 -8.63
N ASP A 33 37.78 -26.24 -8.57
CA ASP A 33 37.15 -25.73 -7.34
C ASP A 33 38.12 -25.34 -6.20
N SER A 34 39.42 -25.36 -6.48
CA SER A 34 40.49 -24.97 -5.58
C SER A 34 40.48 -23.45 -5.33
N ILE A 35 40.67 -23.11 -4.06
CA ILE A 35 40.83 -21.72 -3.60
C ILE A 35 42.16 -21.19 -4.15
N LEU A 36 42.22 -19.92 -4.54
CA LEU A 36 43.46 -19.31 -5.01
C LEU A 36 44.63 -19.60 -4.05
N THR A 37 45.72 -20.11 -4.62
CA THR A 37 46.88 -20.57 -3.84
C THR A 37 47.70 -19.38 -3.36
N LEU A 38 48.05 -19.34 -2.07
CA LEU A 38 48.92 -18.30 -1.48
C LEU A 38 50.39 -18.76 -1.35
N SER A 39 50.76 -19.84 -2.03
CA SER A 39 52.05 -20.53 -1.85
C SER A 39 53.27 -19.80 -2.43
N SER A 40 53.07 -18.80 -3.29
CA SER A 40 54.14 -18.00 -3.90
C SER A 40 53.79 -16.50 -3.80
N PRO A 41 54.78 -15.60 -3.66
CA PRO A 41 54.56 -14.15 -3.70
C PRO A 41 53.77 -13.68 -4.92
N ASP A 42 54.02 -14.26 -6.10
CA ASP A 42 53.30 -13.92 -7.34
C ASP A 42 51.84 -14.38 -7.29
N ASN A 43 51.59 -15.58 -6.75
CA ASN A 43 50.23 -16.10 -6.61
C ASN A 43 49.44 -15.32 -5.54
N ALA A 44 50.10 -14.85 -4.48
CA ALA A 44 49.50 -13.98 -3.48
C ALA A 44 49.09 -12.62 -4.09
N ASN A 45 49.96 -12.00 -4.90
CA ASN A 45 49.64 -10.75 -5.59
C ASN A 45 48.45 -10.90 -6.56
N ARG A 46 48.40 -12.00 -7.33
CA ARG A 46 47.25 -12.30 -8.19
C ARG A 46 45.98 -12.52 -7.37
N SER A 47 46.10 -13.14 -6.20
CA SER A 47 44.95 -13.36 -5.30
C SER A 47 44.35 -12.07 -4.78
N ILE A 48 45.18 -11.11 -4.41
CA ILE A 48 44.72 -9.78 -3.99
C ILE A 48 43.93 -9.09 -5.11
N GLY A 49 44.43 -9.13 -6.35
CA GLY A 49 43.74 -8.52 -7.50
C GLY A 49 42.38 -9.17 -7.80
N VAL A 50 42.30 -10.50 -7.72
CA VAL A 50 41.03 -11.24 -7.89
C VAL A 50 40.04 -10.91 -6.78
N LEU A 51 40.50 -10.86 -5.52
CA LEU A 51 39.65 -10.50 -4.38
C LEU A 51 39.15 -9.05 -4.48
N ASP A 52 39.98 -8.10 -4.90
CA ASP A 52 39.56 -6.71 -5.09
C ASP A 52 38.48 -6.60 -6.19
N ALA A 53 38.65 -7.31 -7.31
CA ALA A 53 37.64 -7.37 -8.35
C ALA A 53 36.32 -8.00 -7.86
N ALA A 54 36.41 -9.08 -7.07
CA ALA A 54 35.25 -9.71 -6.45
C ALA A 54 34.54 -8.76 -5.48
N LEU A 55 35.29 -8.07 -4.62
CA LEU A 55 34.76 -7.08 -3.68
C LEU A 55 34.06 -5.93 -4.40
N LYS A 56 34.66 -5.39 -5.47
CA LYS A 56 34.02 -4.35 -6.30
C LYS A 56 32.68 -4.82 -6.88
N LYS A 57 32.59 -6.07 -7.35
CA LYS A 57 31.36 -6.65 -7.89
C LYS A 57 30.28 -6.80 -6.83
N VAL A 58 30.65 -7.29 -5.64
CA VAL A 58 29.74 -7.42 -4.49
C VAL A 58 29.27 -6.05 -4.01
N ASN A 59 30.18 -5.09 -3.87
CA ASN A 59 29.84 -3.73 -3.45
C ASN A 59 28.92 -3.04 -4.45
N LYS A 60 29.13 -3.24 -5.75
CA LYS A 60 28.20 -2.76 -6.79
C LYS A 60 26.82 -3.38 -6.62
N GLN A 61 26.73 -4.69 -6.46
CA GLN A 61 25.44 -5.36 -6.22
C GLN A 61 24.75 -4.85 -4.94
N ARG A 62 25.50 -4.57 -3.87
CA ARG A 62 24.96 -3.99 -2.63
C ARG A 62 24.45 -2.56 -2.85
N ALA A 63 25.18 -1.75 -3.61
CA ALA A 63 24.77 -0.40 -3.96
C ALA A 63 23.47 -0.41 -4.79
N ASP A 64 23.38 -1.31 -5.78
CA ASP A 64 22.17 -1.49 -6.58
C ASP A 64 20.97 -1.92 -5.70
N LEU A 65 21.18 -2.86 -4.76
CA LEU A 65 20.16 -3.27 -3.79
C LEU A 65 19.71 -2.14 -2.88
N GLY A 66 20.64 -1.28 -2.43
CA GLY A 66 20.31 -0.08 -1.65
C GLY A 66 19.50 0.93 -2.46
N ALA A 67 19.81 1.10 -3.75
CA ALA A 67 19.03 1.95 -4.65
C ALA A 67 17.61 1.40 -4.85
N TYR A 68 17.45 0.08 -5.03
CA TYR A 68 16.12 -0.55 -5.08
C TYR A 68 15.36 -0.33 -3.77
N GLN A 69 16.00 -0.52 -2.60
CA GLN A 69 15.37 -0.25 -1.30
C GLN A 69 14.86 1.19 -1.21
N ASN A 70 15.69 2.17 -1.58
CA ASN A 70 15.29 3.58 -1.53
C ASN A 70 14.10 3.86 -2.46
N ARG A 71 14.11 3.33 -3.68
CA ARG A 71 12.96 3.42 -4.60
C ARG A 71 11.69 2.79 -4.01
N LEU A 72 11.80 1.64 -3.35
CA LEU A 72 10.69 0.98 -2.67
C LEU A 72 10.14 1.84 -1.53
N GLU A 73 11.00 2.41 -0.69
CA GLU A 73 10.59 3.31 0.39
C GLU A 73 9.91 4.58 -0.12
N HIS A 74 10.34 5.11 -1.26
CA HIS A 74 9.66 6.24 -1.91
C HIS A 74 8.31 5.84 -2.50
N ALA A 75 8.23 4.67 -3.13
CA ALA A 75 6.98 4.16 -3.67
C ALA A 75 5.94 3.91 -2.57
N ILE A 76 6.35 3.30 -1.45
CA ILE A 76 5.50 3.06 -0.28
C ILE A 76 4.94 4.38 0.24
N ARG A 77 5.79 5.39 0.47
CA ARG A 77 5.33 6.72 0.92
C ARG A 77 4.34 7.35 -0.05
N GLY A 78 4.55 7.20 -1.36
CA GLY A 78 3.60 7.70 -2.37
C GLY A 78 2.26 6.97 -2.33
N ILE A 79 2.28 5.65 -2.13
CA ILE A 79 1.07 4.82 -2.02
C ILE A 79 0.31 5.15 -0.74
N ASP A 80 0.98 5.34 0.38
CA ASP A 80 0.35 5.69 1.66
C ASP A 80 -0.37 7.05 1.55
N VAL A 81 0.27 8.05 0.94
CA VAL A 81 -0.36 9.35 0.67
C VAL A 81 -1.54 9.20 -0.30
N GLY A 82 -1.41 8.35 -1.31
CA GLY A 82 -2.52 8.04 -2.23
C GLY A 82 -3.70 7.39 -1.52
N ALA A 83 -3.43 6.43 -0.63
CA ALA A 83 -4.43 5.72 0.16
C ALA A 83 -5.13 6.65 1.16
N GLU A 84 -4.40 7.53 1.84
CA GLU A 84 -4.97 8.55 2.72
C GLU A 84 -5.89 9.51 1.95
N ASN A 85 -5.46 9.97 0.78
CA ASN A 85 -6.27 10.84 -0.07
C ASN A 85 -7.55 10.14 -0.58
N LEU A 86 -7.45 8.86 -0.96
CA LEU A 86 -8.60 8.05 -1.38
C LEU A 86 -9.56 7.82 -0.23
N GLN A 87 -9.06 7.47 0.95
CA GLN A 87 -9.88 7.27 2.14
C GLN A 87 -10.57 8.58 2.57
N ALA A 88 -9.88 9.72 2.51
CA ALA A 88 -10.47 11.02 2.79
C ALA A 88 -11.54 11.41 1.75
N ALA A 89 -11.33 11.07 0.48
CA ALA A 89 -12.35 11.25 -0.56
C ALA A 89 -13.56 10.33 -0.34
N GLU A 90 -13.34 9.07 0.02
CA GLU A 90 -14.39 8.11 0.35
C GLU A 90 -15.21 8.55 1.57
N SER A 91 -14.55 8.98 2.65
CA SER A 91 -15.21 9.53 3.83
C SER A 91 -16.04 10.76 3.48
N ARG A 92 -15.52 11.70 2.67
CA ARG A 92 -16.34 12.86 2.23
C ARG A 92 -17.60 12.45 1.49
N ILE A 93 -17.54 11.44 0.62
CA ILE A 93 -18.71 10.95 -0.12
C ILE A 93 -19.68 10.26 0.84
N ARG A 94 -19.18 9.27 1.59
CA ARG A 94 -20.00 8.42 2.46
C ARG A 94 -20.60 9.19 3.64
N ASP A 95 -19.86 10.10 4.24
CA ASP A 95 -20.31 10.88 5.40
C ASP A 95 -21.26 12.02 4.97
N ALA A 96 -21.07 12.63 3.80
CA ALA A 96 -22.04 13.58 3.24
C ALA A 96 -23.36 12.89 2.86
N ASP A 97 -23.29 11.68 2.29
CA ASP A 97 -24.47 10.88 1.97
C ASP A 97 -25.21 10.45 3.24
N MET A 98 -24.49 10.01 4.29
CA MET A 98 -25.10 9.74 5.59
C MET A 98 -25.77 10.98 6.21
N ALA A 99 -25.16 12.15 6.10
CA ALA A 99 -25.75 13.38 6.63
C ALA A 99 -27.09 13.69 5.93
N ASN A 100 -27.15 13.56 4.61
CA ASN A 100 -28.38 13.75 3.84
C ASN A 100 -29.44 12.71 4.20
N GLU A 101 -29.07 11.43 4.27
CA GLU A 101 -29.97 10.33 4.63
C GLU A 101 -30.54 10.51 6.04
N MET A 102 -29.73 10.97 7.00
CA MET A 102 -30.18 11.24 8.38
C MET A 102 -31.13 12.44 8.46
N VAL A 103 -30.93 13.47 7.65
CA VAL A 103 -31.87 14.62 7.54
C VAL A 103 -33.18 14.15 6.94
N GLU A 104 -33.15 13.36 5.87
CA GLU A 104 -34.35 12.82 5.25
C GLU A 104 -35.09 11.85 6.18
N PHE A 105 -34.38 10.95 6.85
CA PHE A 105 -34.92 10.07 7.87
C PHE A 105 -35.58 10.86 9.01
N THR A 106 -34.92 11.92 9.51
CA THR A 106 -35.48 12.77 10.57
C THR A 106 -36.72 13.52 10.08
N LYS A 107 -36.70 14.07 8.86
CA LYS A 107 -37.85 14.71 8.23
C LYS A 107 -39.02 13.75 8.10
N ASN A 108 -38.78 12.53 7.62
CA ASN A 108 -39.80 11.50 7.47
C ASN A 108 -40.36 11.04 8.82
N ARG A 109 -39.51 10.94 9.85
CA ARG A 109 -39.94 10.65 11.23
C ARG A 109 -40.82 11.76 11.81
N ILE A 110 -40.44 13.03 11.62
CA ILE A 110 -41.24 14.18 12.04
C ILE A 110 -42.57 14.20 11.28
N LEU A 111 -42.57 13.99 9.96
CA LEU A 111 -43.80 13.91 9.15
C LEU A 111 -44.73 12.79 9.62
N SER A 112 -44.18 11.63 9.98
CA SER A 112 -44.97 10.50 10.47
C SER A 112 -45.57 10.79 11.85
N GLN A 113 -44.79 11.42 12.74
CA GLN A 113 -45.27 11.84 14.06
C GLN A 113 -46.31 12.97 13.96
N ALA A 114 -46.08 13.95 13.09
CA ALA A 114 -47.01 15.04 12.80
C ALA A 114 -48.29 14.52 12.12
N GLY A 115 -48.19 13.55 11.20
CA GLY A 115 -49.34 12.89 10.58
C GLY A 115 -50.22 12.18 11.61
N ASN A 116 -49.62 11.44 12.55
CA ASN A 116 -50.35 10.82 13.66
C ASN A 116 -51.01 11.84 14.59
N ALA A 117 -50.29 12.91 14.96
CA ALA A 117 -50.86 13.99 15.79
C ALA A 117 -51.99 14.76 15.07
N MET A 118 -51.83 15.00 13.76
CA MET A 118 -52.84 15.66 12.92
C MET A 118 -54.07 14.78 12.73
N LEU A 119 -53.92 13.46 12.57
CA LEU A 119 -55.04 12.52 12.55
C LEU A 119 -55.78 12.51 13.89
N ALA A 120 -55.06 12.49 15.00
CA ALA A 120 -55.67 12.57 16.34
C ALA A 120 -56.45 13.88 16.55
N GLN A 121 -55.88 15.01 16.11
CA GLN A 121 -56.53 16.33 16.24
C GLN A 121 -57.70 16.51 15.27
N ALA A 122 -57.63 15.95 14.05
CA ALA A 122 -58.75 15.92 13.11
C ALA A 122 -59.92 15.11 13.68
N ASN A 123 -59.66 13.93 14.26
CA ASN A 123 -60.68 13.10 14.90
C ASN A 123 -61.38 13.82 16.08
N GLN A 124 -60.63 14.55 16.91
CA GLN A 124 -61.22 15.34 18.00
C GLN A 124 -62.09 16.51 17.50
N LYS A 125 -61.66 17.21 16.44
CA LYS A 125 -62.49 18.26 15.82
C LYS A 125 -63.79 17.69 15.25
N THR A 126 -63.75 16.53 14.60
CA THR A 126 -64.98 15.89 14.06
C THR A 126 -65.96 15.52 15.17
N GLN A 127 -65.48 15.06 16.33
CA GLN A 127 -66.34 14.77 17.50
C GLN A 127 -66.97 16.03 18.11
N GLN A 128 -66.25 17.15 18.16
CA GLN A 128 -66.81 18.43 18.63
C GLN A 128 -67.92 18.95 17.70
N VAL A 129 -67.77 18.77 16.38
CA VAL A 129 -68.83 19.14 15.42
C VAL A 129 -70.06 18.26 15.59
N LEU A 130 -69.89 16.96 15.89
CA LEU A 130 -71.01 16.06 16.14
C LEU A 130 -71.77 16.39 17.44
N GLN A 131 -71.11 16.98 18.43
CA GLN A 131 -71.75 17.48 19.67
C GLN A 131 -72.54 18.78 19.44
N LEU A 132 -72.13 19.60 18.46
CA LEU A 132 -72.83 20.84 18.12
C LEU A 132 -74.05 20.63 17.20
N LEU A 133 -74.21 19.43 16.62
CA LEU A 133 -75.32 19.05 15.73
C LEU A 133 -76.38 18.18 16.43
N GLN A 134 -76.19 17.86 17.71
CA GLN A 134 -77.21 17.25 18.59
C GLN A 134 -77.86 18.33 19.45
#